data_AF-A0A7J6WQM0-F1
#
_entry.id   AF-A0A7J6WQM0-F1
#
_cell.length_a   1.000
_cell.length_b   1.000
_cell.length_c   1.000
_cell.angle_alpha   90.00
_cell.angle_beta   90.00
_cell.angle_gamma   90.00
#
_symmetry.space_group_name_H-M   'P 1'
#
loop_
_entity.id
_entity.type
_entity.pdbx_description
1 polymer ?
#
loop_
_entity_poly.entity_id
_entity_poly.type
_entity_poly.pdbx_seq_one_letter_code
_entity_poly.pdbx_strand_id
1 'polypeptide(L)'
;MLCEGVVYFDDYTFPFVFAACSKLFAGFEGKQAHAQMVKCPVRFGTHSWNSLMDFYIKIGEMGLVVRRIFDEIENPDIVSWNCLLDGYVKSRQLDNARKVFDQMPHRDIFSWTTILVGYANAGLLSDASSIFDEMPEQNVVSWSAMISAYVKAGRCKEALELFKEMQVAEVKIDKITLTSVLTACASLGALDQGCWIHGYIDKHGIDVDAHLSTALVDMYSKCGRVEVALGVFWRSPDKKVFLWNSILGGLAMHSRGKEAVGLFSEMLDGQTEPNEITYICVLSACSHSGLVEDGMQIFRNMTKESNVVPTAEHYGCLVDLLSRAGLLYEAKHILKSMPMEADSSLWRTLLGACRIYGDINLGVEVGRFLVDLEPLNDANYVLLSNIYATGSRWDDVGSLRKLMKARGLNKRPGCSSIELNGVAHEFIAGDNSHPQSRDICQLLIEMANHFSRDRGDDLSQYI
;
A
#
# COMPACT_ATOMS: atom_id res chain seq x y z
N MET A 1 31.59 -12.85 38.57
CA MET A 1 32.89 -13.55 38.57
C MET A 1 34.03 -12.53 38.71
N LEU A 2 34.13 -11.86 39.86
CA LEU A 2 35.26 -10.97 40.16
C LEU A 2 35.54 -11.02 41.66
N CYS A 3 36.11 -12.13 42.12
CA CYS A 3 36.86 -12.20 43.36
C CYS A 3 38.05 -13.13 43.12
N GLU A 4 39.25 -12.56 43.21
CA GLU A 4 40.53 -13.25 43.45
C GLU A 4 41.01 -14.24 42.38
N GLY A 5 41.56 -13.69 41.30
CA GLY A 5 42.41 -14.40 40.34
C GLY A 5 42.78 -13.47 39.19
N VAL A 6 44.05 -13.40 38.82
CA VAL A 6 44.50 -12.65 37.64
C VAL A 6 43.92 -13.34 36.41
N VAL A 7 42.75 -12.88 35.96
CA VAL A 7 42.16 -13.31 34.69
C VAL A 7 42.95 -12.59 33.61
N TYR A 8 43.80 -13.34 32.91
CA TYR A 8 44.36 -12.85 31.65
C TYR A 8 43.21 -12.84 30.64
N PHE A 9 42.79 -11.64 30.23
CA PHE A 9 41.86 -11.49 29.12
C PHE A 9 42.57 -12.00 27.86
N ASP A 10 42.05 -13.09 27.31
CA ASP A 10 42.44 -13.59 26.00
C ASP A 10 41.58 -12.95 24.91
N ASP A 11 41.98 -13.17 23.67
CA ASP A 11 41.30 -12.62 22.48
C ASP A 11 39.88 -13.18 22.26
N TYR A 12 39.41 -14.11 23.11
CA TYR A 12 38.08 -14.69 23.02
C TYR A 12 37.12 -14.15 24.09
N THR A 13 37.64 -13.58 25.17
CA THR A 13 36.82 -13.13 26.30
C THR A 13 35.86 -11.98 25.93
N PHE A 14 36.36 -10.94 25.25
CA PHE A 14 35.56 -9.77 24.90
C PHE A 14 34.45 -10.01 23.85
N PRO A 15 34.66 -10.80 22.78
CA PRO A 15 33.59 -11.19 21.85
C PRO A 15 32.32 -11.70 22.54
N PHE A 16 32.46 -12.61 23.52
CA PHE A 16 31.32 -13.16 24.25
C PHE A 16 30.62 -12.11 25.12
N VAL A 17 31.39 -11.22 25.75
CA VAL A 17 30.86 -10.12 26.56
C VAL A 17 30.07 -9.17 25.68
N PHE A 18 30.62 -8.72 24.54
CA PHE A 18 29.91 -7.84 23.62
C PHE A 18 28.68 -8.50 23.00
N ALA A 19 28.74 -9.78 22.64
CA ALA A 19 27.59 -10.52 22.16
C ALA A 19 26.47 -10.61 23.21
N ALA A 20 26.81 -10.82 24.48
CA ALA A 20 25.85 -10.82 25.58
C ALA A 20 25.26 -9.41 25.81
N CYS A 21 26.09 -8.38 25.86
CA CYS A 21 25.64 -6.99 26.01
C CYS A 21 24.77 -6.54 24.83
N SER A 22 25.10 -6.96 23.61
CA SER A 22 24.34 -6.71 22.38
C SER A 22 22.95 -7.33 22.43
N LYS A 23 22.83 -8.58 22.90
CA LYS A 23 21.54 -9.26 23.09
C LYS A 23 20.68 -8.65 24.20
N LEU A 24 21.31 -8.16 25.27
CA LEU A 24 20.64 -7.57 26.43
C LEU A 24 20.42 -6.06 26.31
N PHE A 25 20.89 -5.42 25.22
CA PHE A 25 20.95 -3.97 25.07
C PHE A 25 21.64 -3.27 26.26
N ALA A 26 22.62 -3.94 26.88
CA ALA A 26 23.34 -3.49 28.07
C ALA A 26 24.44 -2.48 27.68
N GLY A 27 24.02 -1.26 27.36
CA GLY A 27 24.89 -0.21 26.83
C GLY A 27 25.98 0.27 27.82
N PHE A 28 25.68 0.30 29.11
CA PHE A 28 26.63 0.75 30.13
C PHE A 28 27.77 -0.26 30.34
N GLU A 29 27.40 -1.52 30.56
CA GLU A 29 28.32 -2.63 30.79
C GLU A 29 29.20 -2.89 29.57
N GLY A 30 28.62 -2.84 28.36
CA GLY A 30 29.40 -3.01 27.13
C GLY A 30 30.40 -1.87 26.90
N LYS A 31 30.07 -0.61 27.25
CA LYS A 31 31.05 0.50 27.22
C LYS A 31 32.15 0.35 28.26
N GLN A 32 31.84 -0.19 29.43
CA GLN A 32 32.88 -0.54 30.41
C GLN A 32 33.80 -1.63 29.89
N ALA A 33 33.25 -2.68 29.27
CA ALA A 33 34.02 -3.73 28.63
C ALA A 33 34.90 -3.19 27.49
N HIS A 34 34.39 -2.28 26.65
CA HIS A 34 35.18 -1.59 25.64
C HIS A 34 36.37 -0.82 26.25
N ALA A 35 36.13 -0.05 27.32
CA ALA A 35 37.20 0.68 28.00
C ALA A 35 38.27 -0.25 28.61
N GLN A 36 37.90 -1.47 29.04
CA GLN A 36 38.85 -2.47 29.51
C GLN A 36 39.62 -3.10 28.35
N MET A 37 38.96 -3.38 27.22
CA MET A 37 39.60 -3.91 26.01
C MET A 37 40.71 -2.98 25.53
N VAL A 38 40.44 -1.67 25.41
CA VAL A 38 41.43 -0.68 24.96
C VAL A 38 42.61 -0.53 25.95
N LYS A 39 42.39 -0.76 27.24
CA LYS A 39 43.45 -0.69 28.28
C LYS A 39 44.28 -1.97 28.38
N CYS A 40 43.82 -3.08 27.79
CA CYS A 40 44.57 -4.34 27.83
C CYS A 40 45.78 -4.26 26.89
N PRO A 41 46.99 -4.65 27.34
CA PRO A 41 48.20 -4.63 26.51
C PRO A 41 48.24 -5.77 25.47
N VAL A 42 47.10 -6.43 25.22
CA VAL A 42 46.95 -7.58 24.32
C VAL A 42 46.50 -7.06 22.95
N ARG A 43 47.07 -7.61 21.86
CA ARG A 43 46.54 -7.38 20.52
C ARG A 43 45.30 -8.24 20.32
N PHE A 44 44.17 -7.61 20.02
CA PHE A 44 42.91 -8.28 19.72
C PHE A 44 42.77 -8.53 18.22
N GLY A 45 42.26 -9.71 17.86
CA GLY A 45 41.96 -10.09 16.49
C GLY A 45 40.73 -9.37 15.93
N THR A 46 40.51 -9.49 14.62
CA THR A 46 39.41 -8.82 13.89
C THR A 46 38.04 -9.19 14.44
N HIS A 47 37.84 -10.41 14.96
CA HIS A 47 36.57 -10.87 15.54
C HIS A 47 36.17 -10.15 16.84
N SER A 48 37.15 -9.75 17.66
CA SER A 48 36.94 -8.93 18.88
C SER A 48 36.41 -7.55 18.52
N TRP A 49 37.02 -6.93 17.51
CA TRP A 49 36.59 -5.65 16.97
C TRP A 49 35.23 -5.73 16.27
N ASN A 50 34.96 -6.79 15.51
CA ASN A 50 33.66 -7.02 14.86
C ASN A 50 32.53 -7.16 15.88
N SER A 51 32.79 -7.87 16.99
CA SER A 51 31.84 -8.01 18.09
C SER A 51 31.56 -6.68 18.80
N LEU A 52 32.60 -5.86 18.97
CA LEU A 52 32.48 -4.51 19.53
C LEU A 52 31.67 -3.59 18.60
N MET A 53 31.92 -3.63 17.29
CA MET A 53 31.15 -2.87 16.30
C MET A 53 29.67 -3.29 16.31
N ASP A 54 29.37 -4.59 16.26
CA ASP A 54 27.99 -5.09 16.36
C ASP A 54 27.29 -4.62 17.65
N PHE A 55 27.99 -4.65 18.79
CA PHE A 55 27.46 -4.11 20.04
C PHE A 55 27.04 -2.64 19.90
N TYR A 56 27.92 -1.76 19.40
CA TYR A 56 27.61 -0.35 19.22
C TYR A 56 26.49 -0.09 18.21
N ILE A 57 26.44 -0.88 17.12
CA ILE A 57 25.35 -0.85 16.14
C ILE A 57 24.01 -1.18 16.81
N LYS A 58 23.95 -2.24 17.63
CA LYS A 58 22.69 -2.69 18.26
C LYS A 58 22.18 -1.74 19.35
N ILE A 59 23.08 -1.05 20.08
CA ILE A 59 22.66 -0.03 21.06
C ILE A 59 22.32 1.33 20.41
N GLY A 60 22.34 1.42 19.08
CA GLY A 60 21.95 2.63 18.34
C GLY A 60 23.04 3.70 18.25
N GLU A 61 24.28 3.38 18.62
CA GLU A 61 25.42 4.31 18.58
C GLU A 61 26.26 4.14 17.31
N MET A 62 25.57 4.04 16.16
CA MET A 62 26.19 4.06 14.85
C MET A 62 26.74 5.45 14.51
N GLY A 63 27.72 5.52 13.59
CA GLY A 63 28.29 6.78 13.10
C GLY A 63 29.80 6.87 13.38
N LEU A 64 30.24 7.96 14.02
CA LEU A 64 31.67 8.21 14.26
C LEU A 64 32.31 7.18 15.20
N VAL A 65 31.57 6.64 16.18
CA VAL A 65 32.12 5.67 17.15
C VAL A 65 32.48 4.37 16.44
N VAL A 66 31.51 3.76 15.74
CA VAL A 66 31.74 2.52 14.97
C VAL A 66 32.79 2.74 13.88
N ARG A 67 32.80 3.91 13.22
CA ARG A 67 33.83 4.21 12.22
C ARG A 67 35.23 4.28 12.82
N ARG A 68 35.40 4.93 13.98
CA ARG A 68 36.69 4.98 14.69
C ARG A 68 37.16 3.59 15.10
N ILE A 69 36.25 2.77 15.63
CA ILE A 69 36.54 1.38 15.99
C ILE A 69 37.02 0.60 14.76
N PHE A 70 36.36 0.78 13.61
CA PHE A 70 36.78 0.16 12.35
C PHE A 70 38.17 0.63 11.91
N ASP A 71 38.46 1.93 12.02
CA ASP A 71 39.75 2.50 11.63
C ASP A 71 40.91 2.03 12.55
N GLU A 72 40.62 1.49 13.75
CA GLU A 72 41.60 0.86 14.65
C GLU A 72 41.96 -0.59 14.27
N ILE A 73 41.19 -1.24 13.37
CA ILE A 73 41.42 -2.63 12.97
C ILE A 73 42.65 -2.72 12.05
N GLU A 74 43.68 -3.44 12.50
CA GLU A 74 44.86 -3.75 11.69
C GLU A 74 44.49 -4.82 10.64
N ASN A 75 44.30 -4.40 9.39
CA ASN A 75 43.84 -5.21 8.24
C ASN A 75 42.40 -5.75 8.41
N PRO A 76 41.36 -4.92 8.17
CA PRO A 76 39.97 -5.34 8.25
C PRO A 76 39.64 -6.43 7.22
N ASP A 77 39.04 -7.52 7.68
CA ASP A 77 38.56 -8.62 6.85
C ASP A 77 37.17 -8.32 6.26
N ILE A 78 36.67 -9.21 5.38
CA ILE A 78 35.35 -9.06 4.75
C ILE A 78 34.22 -8.97 5.78
N VAL A 79 34.35 -9.62 6.94
CA VAL A 79 33.35 -9.59 8.01
C VAL A 79 33.34 -8.23 8.70
N SER A 80 34.50 -7.62 8.92
CA SER A 80 34.62 -6.25 9.43
C SER A 80 33.93 -5.23 8.50
N TRP A 81 34.20 -5.31 7.20
CA TRP A 81 33.57 -4.43 6.20
C TRP A 81 32.06 -4.63 6.13
N ASN A 82 31.61 -5.89 6.10
CA ASN A 82 30.20 -6.25 6.08
C ASN A 82 29.45 -5.78 7.33
N CYS A 83 30.09 -5.85 8.52
CA CYS A 83 29.53 -5.34 9.77
C CYS A 83 29.35 -3.82 9.71
N LEU A 84 30.35 -3.08 9.24
CA LEU A 84 30.27 -1.62 9.09
C LEU A 84 29.18 -1.21 8.08
N LEU A 85 29.12 -1.91 6.93
CA LEU A 85 28.13 -1.69 5.88
C LEU A 85 26.70 -1.91 6.41
N ASP A 86 26.43 -3.05 7.01
CA ASP A 86 25.13 -3.41 7.61
C ASP A 86 24.72 -2.41 8.69
N GLY A 87 25.67 -1.96 9.52
CA GLY A 87 25.44 -0.92 10.52
C GLY A 87 24.93 0.40 9.93
N TYR A 88 25.54 0.86 8.82
CA TYR A 88 25.10 2.09 8.16
C TYR A 88 23.74 1.93 7.48
N VAL A 89 23.48 0.77 6.87
CA VAL A 89 22.18 0.46 6.26
C VAL A 89 21.06 0.43 7.31
N LYS A 90 21.26 -0.27 8.42
CA LYS A 90 20.29 -0.32 9.54
C LYS A 90 20.02 1.05 10.16
N SER A 91 21.03 1.91 10.17
CA SER A 91 20.93 3.29 10.67
C SER A 91 20.43 4.29 9.62
N ARG A 92 19.98 3.81 8.44
CA ARG A 92 19.49 4.60 7.30
C ARG A 92 20.47 5.65 6.77
N GLN A 93 21.77 5.45 6.98
CA GLN A 93 22.84 6.33 6.49
C GLN A 93 23.41 5.81 5.17
N LEU A 94 22.58 5.79 4.11
CA LEU A 94 22.92 5.12 2.85
C LEU A 94 24.11 5.77 2.11
N ASP A 95 24.34 7.07 2.24
CA ASP A 95 25.52 7.73 1.66
C ASP A 95 26.83 7.19 2.26
N ASN A 96 26.84 6.93 3.57
CA ASN A 96 28.00 6.36 4.25
C ASN A 96 28.12 4.87 3.93
N ALA A 97 27.00 4.14 3.86
CA ALA A 97 26.98 2.76 3.40
C ALA A 97 27.60 2.63 2.01
N ARG A 98 27.24 3.52 1.07
CA ARG A 98 27.80 3.54 -0.29
C ARG A 98 29.29 3.81 -0.29
N LYS A 99 29.76 4.81 0.45
CA LYS A 99 31.21 5.09 0.57
C LYS A 99 31.99 3.89 1.11
N VAL A 100 31.45 3.21 2.13
CA VAL A 100 32.05 1.99 2.68
C VAL A 100 32.08 0.90 1.63
N PHE A 101 30.96 0.66 0.96
CA PHE A 101 30.83 -0.33 -0.10
C PHE A 101 31.83 -0.09 -1.25
N ASP A 102 32.01 1.15 -1.69
CA ASP A 102 32.94 1.53 -2.75
C ASP A 102 34.42 1.34 -2.34
N GLN A 103 34.73 1.49 -1.03
CA GLN A 103 36.07 1.30 -0.47
C GLN A 103 36.46 -0.18 -0.24
N MET A 104 35.50 -1.12 -0.28
CA MET A 104 35.76 -2.53 -0.02
C MET A 104 36.74 -3.11 -1.05
N PRO A 105 37.89 -3.70 -0.62
CA PRO A 105 38.84 -4.31 -1.54
C PRO A 105 38.28 -5.54 -2.27
N HIS A 106 37.44 -6.31 -1.58
CA HIS A 106 36.72 -7.46 -2.08
C HIS A 106 35.29 -7.39 -1.58
N ARG A 107 34.32 -7.78 -2.42
CA ARG A 107 32.89 -7.78 -2.10
C ARG A 107 32.36 -9.18 -2.25
N ASP A 108 31.73 -9.70 -1.22
CA ASP A 108 31.03 -10.98 -1.29
C ASP A 108 29.53 -10.75 -1.55
N ILE A 109 28.79 -11.84 -1.73
CA ILE A 109 27.35 -11.76 -1.99
C ILE A 109 26.59 -11.08 -0.85
N PHE A 110 27.10 -11.15 0.38
CA PHE A 110 26.52 -10.45 1.52
C PHE A 110 26.71 -8.94 1.41
N SER A 111 27.90 -8.47 1.00
CA SER A 111 28.15 -7.03 0.76
C SER A 111 27.14 -6.47 -0.26
N TRP A 112 26.99 -7.16 -1.40
CA TRP A 112 26.08 -6.76 -2.48
C TRP A 112 24.61 -6.77 -2.05
N THR A 113 24.16 -7.87 -1.44
CA THR A 113 22.77 -7.98 -0.97
C THR A 113 22.44 -6.96 0.12
N THR A 114 23.38 -6.65 1.02
CA THR A 114 23.17 -5.68 2.10
C THR A 114 22.93 -4.27 1.58
N ILE A 115 23.78 -3.79 0.67
CA ILE A 115 23.61 -2.45 0.11
C ILE A 115 22.35 -2.37 -0.78
N LEU A 116 22.06 -3.43 -1.54
CA LEU A 116 20.84 -3.56 -2.34
C LEU A 116 19.58 -3.44 -1.49
N VAL A 117 19.47 -4.25 -0.43
CA VAL A 117 18.35 -4.24 0.50
C VAL A 117 18.21 -2.89 1.19
N GLY A 118 19.33 -2.22 1.46
CA GLY A 118 19.35 -0.85 1.98
C GLY A 118 18.65 0.15 1.06
N TYR A 119 19.06 0.20 -0.21
CA TYR A 119 18.42 1.08 -1.21
C TYR A 119 16.96 0.70 -1.47
N ALA A 120 16.67 -0.60 -1.61
CA ALA A 120 15.32 -1.13 -1.81
C ALA A 120 14.35 -0.71 -0.69
N ASN A 121 14.77 -0.84 0.58
CA ASN A 121 13.94 -0.46 1.73
C ASN A 121 13.78 1.06 1.89
N ALA A 122 14.70 1.86 1.36
CA ALA A 122 14.58 3.31 1.33
C ALA A 122 13.73 3.84 0.15
N GLY A 123 13.29 2.97 -0.75
CA GLY A 123 12.54 3.36 -1.96
C GLY A 123 13.42 4.00 -3.04
N LEU A 124 14.74 3.92 -2.92
CA LEU A 124 15.69 4.43 -3.91
C LEU A 124 15.89 3.38 -5.02
N LEU A 125 14.84 3.19 -5.82
CA LEU A 125 14.78 2.09 -6.80
C LEU A 125 15.85 2.18 -7.88
N SER A 126 16.24 3.38 -8.31
CA SER A 126 17.27 3.55 -9.34
C SER A 126 18.63 3.05 -8.84
N ASP A 127 19.00 3.40 -7.61
CA ASP A 127 20.24 2.94 -6.99
C ASP A 127 20.18 1.43 -6.71
N ALA A 128 19.03 0.93 -6.23
CA ALA A 128 18.83 -0.50 -6.02
C ALA A 128 18.95 -1.30 -7.32
N SER A 129 18.36 -0.81 -8.42
CA SER A 129 18.45 -1.45 -9.74
C SER A 129 19.90 -1.45 -10.24
N SER A 130 20.61 -0.32 -10.13
CA SER A 130 22.04 -0.24 -10.49
C SER A 130 22.87 -1.25 -9.73
N ILE A 131 22.69 -1.34 -8.40
CA ILE A 131 23.40 -2.33 -7.59
C ILE A 131 23.06 -3.75 -8.05
N PHE A 132 21.79 -4.06 -8.30
CA PHE A 132 21.32 -5.39 -8.72
C PHE A 132 21.92 -5.82 -10.06
N ASP A 133 22.00 -4.90 -11.02
CA ASP A 133 22.58 -5.13 -12.35
C ASP A 133 24.10 -5.28 -12.30
N GLU A 134 24.76 -4.58 -11.36
CA GLU A 134 26.20 -4.69 -11.11
C GLU A 134 26.60 -5.96 -10.33
N MET A 135 25.65 -6.67 -9.71
CA MET A 135 25.94 -7.88 -8.93
C MET A 135 26.54 -8.98 -9.82
N PRO A 136 27.71 -9.55 -9.47
CA PRO A 136 28.29 -10.66 -10.23
C PRO A 136 27.43 -11.93 -10.20
N GLU A 137 26.68 -12.13 -9.12
CA GLU A 137 25.76 -13.24 -8.91
C GLU A 137 24.56 -12.76 -8.09
N GLN A 138 23.35 -12.88 -8.64
CA GLN A 138 22.11 -12.61 -7.94
C GLN A 138 21.59 -13.87 -7.25
N ASN A 139 21.27 -13.77 -5.96
CA ASN A 139 20.68 -14.86 -5.17
C ASN A 139 19.21 -14.59 -4.84
N VAL A 140 18.55 -15.55 -4.20
CA VAL A 140 17.15 -15.45 -3.79
C VAL A 140 16.87 -14.13 -3.04
N VAL A 141 17.76 -13.70 -2.15
CA VAL A 141 17.57 -12.48 -1.36
C VAL A 141 17.60 -11.22 -2.23
N SER A 142 18.52 -11.12 -3.20
CA SER A 142 18.57 -9.96 -4.10
C SER A 142 17.34 -9.88 -5.01
N TRP A 143 16.89 -11.02 -5.55
CA TRP A 143 15.67 -11.10 -6.36
C TRP A 143 14.43 -10.71 -5.53
N SER A 144 14.24 -11.34 -4.36
CA SER A 144 13.12 -11.05 -3.46
C SER A 144 13.07 -9.57 -3.07
N ALA A 145 14.23 -8.98 -2.73
CA ALA A 145 14.32 -7.59 -2.32
C ALA A 145 13.89 -6.62 -3.44
N MET A 146 14.36 -6.85 -4.67
CA MET A 146 14.01 -6.02 -5.83
C MET A 146 12.54 -6.13 -6.21
N ILE A 147 12.01 -7.35 -6.27
CA ILE A 147 10.58 -7.59 -6.57
C ILE A 147 9.72 -6.89 -5.52
N SER A 148 10.00 -7.09 -4.22
CA SER A 148 9.28 -6.40 -3.15
C SER A 148 9.39 -4.88 -3.23
N ALA A 149 10.55 -4.33 -3.62
CA ALA A 149 10.75 -2.90 -3.74
C ALA A 149 9.89 -2.29 -4.87
N TYR A 150 9.84 -2.93 -6.04
CA TYR A 150 8.98 -2.50 -7.13
C TYR A 150 7.49 -2.53 -6.73
N VAL A 151 7.04 -3.59 -6.05
CA VAL A 151 5.65 -3.70 -5.57
C VAL A 151 5.31 -2.59 -4.57
N LYS A 152 6.19 -2.33 -3.59
CA LYS A 152 6.01 -1.25 -2.61
C LYS A 152 5.93 0.13 -3.25
N ALA A 153 6.59 0.33 -4.39
CA ALA A 153 6.55 1.57 -5.16
C ALA A 153 5.39 1.64 -6.16
N GLY A 154 4.49 0.66 -6.19
CA GLY A 154 3.37 0.61 -7.14
C GLY A 154 3.77 0.19 -8.56
N ARG A 155 5.04 -0.12 -8.81
CA ARG A 155 5.60 -0.54 -10.11
C ARG A 155 5.37 -2.04 -10.33
N CYS A 156 4.10 -2.45 -10.29
CA CYS A 156 3.71 -3.87 -10.29
C CYS A 156 4.06 -4.58 -11.60
N LYS A 157 4.09 -3.87 -12.73
CA LYS A 157 4.42 -4.46 -14.04
C LYS A 157 5.89 -4.88 -14.07
N GLU A 158 6.78 -3.99 -13.66
CA GLU A 158 8.21 -4.25 -13.57
C GLU A 158 8.52 -5.35 -12.55
N ALA A 159 7.77 -5.42 -11.44
CA ALA A 159 7.89 -6.53 -10.49
C ALA A 159 7.58 -7.89 -11.12
N LEU A 160 6.55 -7.98 -11.98
CA LEU A 160 6.20 -9.21 -12.69
C LEU A 160 7.17 -9.55 -13.81
N GLU A 161 7.74 -8.55 -14.49
CA GLU A 161 8.81 -8.73 -15.49
C GLU A 161 10.06 -9.32 -14.82
N LEU A 162 10.50 -8.71 -13.71
CA LEU A 162 11.63 -9.21 -12.94
C LEU A 162 11.37 -10.61 -12.35
N PHE A 163 10.13 -10.91 -11.94
CA PHE A 163 9.78 -12.27 -11.51
C PHE A 163 9.91 -13.30 -12.64
N LYS A 164 9.55 -12.95 -13.88
CA LYS A 164 9.77 -13.84 -15.04
C LYS A 164 11.24 -14.08 -15.29
N GLU A 165 12.08 -13.05 -15.15
CA GLU A 165 13.53 -13.20 -15.25
C GLU A 165 14.08 -14.12 -14.15
N MET A 166 13.60 -13.98 -12.90
CA MET A 166 13.94 -14.89 -11.79
C MET A 166 13.58 -16.34 -12.12
N GLN A 167 12.42 -16.59 -12.75
CA GLN A 167 11.98 -17.91 -13.16
C GLN A 167 12.88 -18.49 -14.27
N VAL A 168 13.26 -17.69 -15.26
CA VAL A 168 14.17 -18.09 -16.35
C VAL A 168 15.57 -18.37 -15.84
N ALA A 169 16.03 -17.63 -14.83
CA ALA A 169 17.29 -17.87 -14.13
C ALA A 169 17.24 -19.09 -13.18
N GLU A 170 16.11 -19.79 -13.11
CA GLU A 170 15.88 -20.97 -12.25
C GLU A 170 16.19 -20.73 -10.77
N VAL A 171 16.04 -19.48 -10.32
CA VAL A 171 16.29 -19.11 -8.92
C VAL A 171 15.11 -19.58 -8.06
N LYS A 172 15.42 -20.24 -6.95
CA LYS A 172 14.41 -20.75 -6.02
C LYS A 172 13.52 -19.61 -5.50
N ILE A 173 12.22 -19.74 -5.72
CA ILE A 173 11.21 -18.78 -5.25
C ILE A 173 10.96 -19.00 -3.75
N ASP A 174 11.05 -17.94 -2.95
CA ASP A 174 10.74 -17.95 -1.52
C ASP A 174 9.34 -17.38 -1.21
N LYS A 175 8.89 -17.50 0.05
CA LYS A 175 7.57 -16.99 0.49
C LYS A 175 7.44 -15.46 0.33
N ILE A 176 8.54 -14.72 0.48
CA ILE A 176 8.56 -13.25 0.35
C ILE A 176 8.25 -12.86 -1.10
N THR A 177 8.90 -13.53 -2.05
CA THR A 177 8.65 -13.36 -3.49
C THR A 177 7.21 -13.74 -3.81
N LEU A 178 6.72 -14.90 -3.38
CA LEU A 178 5.34 -15.34 -3.65
C LEU A 178 4.32 -14.30 -3.19
N THR A 179 4.46 -13.80 -1.96
CA THR A 179 3.58 -12.77 -1.40
C THR A 179 3.63 -11.48 -2.23
N SER A 180 4.83 -11.01 -2.57
CA SER A 180 5.02 -9.77 -3.34
C SER A 180 4.43 -9.88 -4.75
N VAL A 181 4.66 -11.00 -5.43
CA VAL A 181 4.17 -11.24 -6.78
C VAL A 181 2.64 -11.43 -6.77
N LEU A 182 2.06 -12.08 -5.76
CA LEU A 182 0.60 -12.14 -5.58
C LEU A 182 -0.01 -10.75 -5.40
N THR A 183 0.61 -9.88 -4.60
CA THR A 183 0.20 -8.47 -4.48
C THR A 183 0.29 -7.73 -5.82
N ALA A 184 1.34 -7.94 -6.60
CA ALA A 184 1.46 -7.37 -7.94
C ALA A 184 0.35 -7.88 -8.87
N CYS A 185 0.03 -9.17 -8.82
CA CYS A 185 -1.05 -9.78 -9.60
C CYS A 185 -2.41 -9.19 -9.21
N ALA A 186 -2.65 -9.00 -7.91
CA ALA A 186 -3.88 -8.42 -7.38
C ALA A 186 -4.09 -6.98 -7.90
N SER A 187 -3.03 -6.17 -7.92
CA SER A 187 -3.06 -4.79 -8.41
C SER A 187 -3.27 -4.68 -9.92
N LEU A 188 -2.74 -5.63 -10.70
CA LEU A 188 -2.83 -5.64 -12.16
C LEU A 188 -4.00 -6.46 -12.71
N GLY A 189 -4.73 -7.18 -11.86
CA GLY A 189 -5.73 -8.16 -12.30
C GLY A 189 -5.12 -9.35 -13.07
N ALA A 190 -3.86 -9.70 -12.80
CA ALA A 190 -3.12 -10.75 -13.52
C ALA A 190 -3.49 -12.16 -13.01
N LEU A 191 -4.73 -12.58 -13.26
CA LEU A 191 -5.30 -13.82 -12.74
C LEU A 191 -4.51 -15.07 -13.14
N ASP A 192 -4.05 -15.16 -14.38
CA ASP A 192 -3.33 -16.34 -14.87
C ASP A 192 -2.01 -16.54 -14.13
N GLN A 193 -1.28 -15.45 -13.89
CA GLN A 193 -0.04 -15.46 -13.12
C GLN A 193 -0.32 -15.84 -11.66
N GLY A 194 -1.38 -15.28 -11.06
CA GLY A 194 -1.81 -15.64 -9.71
C GLY A 194 -2.19 -17.12 -9.57
N CYS A 195 -2.89 -17.69 -10.55
CA CYS A 195 -3.22 -19.11 -10.61
C CYS A 195 -1.97 -19.99 -10.74
N TRP A 196 -1.01 -19.58 -11.58
CA TRP A 196 0.27 -20.27 -11.71
C TRP A 196 1.01 -20.32 -10.37
N ILE A 197 1.03 -19.19 -9.63
CA ILE A 197 1.68 -19.11 -8.32
C ILE A 197 1.00 -20.03 -7.30
N HIS A 198 -0.33 -20.03 -7.24
CA HIS A 198 -1.05 -20.93 -6.34
C HIS A 198 -0.79 -22.41 -6.67
N GLY A 199 -0.78 -22.78 -7.96
CA GLY A 199 -0.39 -24.13 -8.39
C GLY A 199 1.07 -24.46 -8.08
N TYR A 200 1.98 -23.47 -8.14
CA TYR A 200 3.38 -23.64 -7.74
C TYR A 200 3.51 -23.92 -6.24
N ILE A 201 2.76 -23.21 -5.40
CA ILE A 201 2.69 -23.42 -3.94
C ILE A 201 2.26 -24.86 -3.63
N ASP A 202 1.16 -25.30 -4.23
CA ASP A 202 0.61 -26.65 -4.04
C ASP A 202 1.59 -27.73 -4.52
N LYS A 203 2.15 -27.57 -5.72
CA LYS A 203 3.07 -28.53 -6.34
C LYS A 203 4.34 -28.75 -5.51
N HIS A 204 4.85 -27.70 -4.86
CA HIS A 204 6.08 -27.77 -4.07
C HIS A 204 5.82 -27.96 -2.58
N GLY A 205 4.56 -28.14 -2.16
CA GLY A 205 4.20 -28.32 -0.76
C GLY A 205 4.64 -27.15 0.12
N ILE A 206 4.57 -25.92 -0.39
CA ILE A 206 4.96 -24.73 0.36
C ILE A 206 3.90 -24.48 1.43
N ASP A 207 4.33 -24.46 2.68
CA ASP A 207 3.48 -24.17 3.82
C ASP A 207 2.82 -22.78 3.68
N VAL A 208 1.48 -22.75 3.70
CA VAL A 208 0.70 -21.53 3.52
C VAL A 208 0.32 -20.96 4.88
N ASP A 209 1.16 -20.06 5.37
CA ASP A 209 0.88 -19.29 6.58
C ASP A 209 -0.21 -18.24 6.35
N ALA A 210 -0.58 -17.52 7.42
CA ALA A 210 -1.61 -16.50 7.35
C ALA A 210 -1.27 -15.39 6.33
N HIS A 211 -0.02 -14.94 6.22
CA HIS A 211 0.37 -13.88 5.29
C HIS A 211 0.21 -14.32 3.84
N LEU A 212 0.69 -15.52 3.50
CA LEU A 212 0.53 -16.06 2.16
C LEU A 212 -0.94 -16.36 1.82
N SER A 213 -1.72 -16.85 2.80
CA SER A 213 -3.17 -17.02 2.67
C SER A 213 -3.86 -15.70 2.33
N THR A 214 -3.50 -14.62 3.03
CA THR A 214 -4.05 -13.28 2.79
C THR A 214 -3.71 -12.75 1.41
N ALA A 215 -2.47 -12.93 0.95
CA ALA A 215 -2.07 -12.52 -0.40
C ALA A 215 -2.84 -13.29 -1.49
N LEU A 216 -3.10 -14.58 -1.29
CA LEU A 216 -3.93 -15.39 -2.18
C LEU A 216 -5.39 -14.91 -2.19
N VAL A 217 -5.98 -14.67 -1.00
CA VAL A 217 -7.36 -14.16 -0.88
C VAL A 217 -7.50 -12.78 -1.53
N ASP A 218 -6.58 -11.85 -1.29
CA ASP A 218 -6.58 -10.52 -1.92
C ASP A 218 -6.46 -10.63 -3.44
N MET A 219 -5.52 -11.45 -3.94
CA MET A 219 -5.31 -11.67 -5.36
C MET A 219 -6.56 -12.21 -6.05
N TYR A 220 -7.15 -13.30 -5.54
CA TYR A 220 -8.35 -13.87 -6.12
C TYR A 220 -9.56 -12.93 -6.02
N SER A 221 -9.68 -12.19 -4.91
CA SER A 221 -10.76 -11.23 -4.72
C SER A 221 -10.67 -10.09 -5.75
N LYS A 222 -9.50 -9.46 -5.90
CA LYS A 222 -9.31 -8.37 -6.88
C LYS A 222 -9.36 -8.84 -8.34
N CYS A 223 -9.00 -10.10 -8.61
CA CYS A 223 -9.10 -10.70 -9.94
C CYS A 223 -10.51 -11.25 -10.27
N GLY A 224 -11.52 -10.98 -9.45
CA GLY A 224 -12.91 -11.37 -9.76
C GLY A 224 -13.28 -12.82 -9.45
N ARG A 225 -12.45 -13.56 -8.71
CA ARG A 225 -12.64 -14.98 -8.39
C ARG A 225 -12.90 -15.20 -6.90
N VAL A 226 -13.89 -14.49 -6.36
CA VAL A 226 -14.23 -14.49 -4.92
C VAL A 226 -14.55 -15.88 -4.34
N GLU A 227 -15.12 -16.80 -5.13
CA GLU A 227 -15.37 -18.18 -4.67
C GLU A 227 -14.07 -18.93 -4.35
N VAL A 228 -13.02 -18.69 -5.15
CA VAL A 228 -11.70 -19.29 -4.90
C VAL A 228 -11.07 -18.63 -3.68
N ALA A 229 -11.24 -17.32 -3.51
CA ALA A 229 -10.80 -16.60 -2.31
C ALA A 229 -11.45 -17.17 -1.04
N LEU A 230 -12.77 -17.40 -1.05
CA LEU A 230 -13.49 -18.08 0.05
C LEU A 230 -12.93 -19.48 0.30
N GLY A 231 -12.67 -20.25 -0.76
CA GLY A 231 -12.06 -21.58 -0.64
C GLY A 231 -10.70 -21.56 0.06
N VAL A 232 -9.83 -20.60 -0.27
CA VAL A 232 -8.53 -20.40 0.39
C VAL A 232 -8.73 -19.98 1.85
N PHE A 233 -9.64 -19.03 2.10
CA PHE A 233 -9.97 -18.56 3.44
C PHE A 233 -10.38 -19.72 4.37
N TRP A 234 -11.31 -20.57 3.92
CA TRP A 234 -11.81 -21.68 4.74
C TRP A 234 -10.73 -22.72 5.05
N ARG A 235 -9.86 -23.03 4.08
CA ARG A 235 -8.74 -23.98 4.25
C ARG A 235 -7.65 -23.49 5.19
N SER A 236 -7.53 -22.18 5.41
CA SER A 236 -6.49 -21.62 6.28
C SER A 236 -6.75 -21.98 7.75
N PRO A 237 -5.82 -22.63 8.45
CA PRO A 237 -6.02 -23.09 9.83
C PRO A 237 -5.95 -21.94 10.85
N ASP A 238 -5.13 -20.91 10.61
CA ASP A 238 -4.93 -19.78 11.51
C ASP A 238 -5.43 -18.48 10.85
N LYS A 239 -6.70 -18.16 11.10
CA LYS A 239 -7.37 -16.99 10.55
C LYS A 239 -7.10 -15.76 11.40
N LYS A 240 -5.97 -15.10 11.16
CA LYS A 240 -5.65 -13.79 11.77
C LYS A 240 -6.59 -12.69 11.27
N VAL A 241 -6.70 -11.59 12.02
CA VAL A 241 -7.55 -10.42 11.72
C VAL A 241 -7.37 -9.93 10.27
N PHE A 242 -6.12 -9.88 9.77
CA PHE A 242 -5.84 -9.40 8.42
C PHE A 242 -6.36 -10.35 7.31
N LEU A 243 -6.49 -11.65 7.58
CA LEU A 243 -7.12 -12.59 6.65
C LEU A 243 -8.64 -12.40 6.59
N TRP A 244 -9.28 -12.17 7.74
CA TRP A 244 -10.70 -11.77 7.82
C TRP A 244 -10.95 -10.47 7.06
N ASN A 245 -10.14 -9.44 7.30
CA ASN A 245 -10.29 -8.15 6.62
C ASN A 245 -10.15 -8.30 5.10
N SER A 246 -9.22 -9.13 4.64
CA SER A 246 -9.03 -9.39 3.21
C SER A 246 -10.26 -10.05 2.57
N ILE A 247 -10.86 -11.07 3.19
CA ILE A 247 -12.06 -11.70 2.62
C ILE A 247 -13.30 -10.82 2.73
N LEU A 248 -13.47 -10.07 3.82
CA LEU A 248 -14.58 -9.13 4.00
C LEU A 248 -14.51 -7.99 2.97
N GLY A 249 -13.32 -7.42 2.76
CA GLY A 249 -13.07 -6.46 1.69
C GLY A 249 -13.30 -7.06 0.29
N GLY A 250 -12.90 -8.32 0.10
CA GLY A 250 -13.22 -9.10 -1.10
C GLY A 250 -14.72 -9.17 -1.38
N LEU A 251 -15.51 -9.60 -0.40
CA LEU A 251 -16.97 -9.68 -0.50
C LEU A 251 -17.61 -8.30 -0.75
N ALA A 252 -17.06 -7.24 -0.13
CA ALA A 252 -17.51 -5.87 -0.37
C ALA A 252 -17.32 -5.44 -1.83
N MET A 253 -16.16 -5.72 -2.44
CA MET A 253 -15.88 -5.40 -3.85
C MET A 253 -16.82 -6.11 -4.83
N HIS A 254 -17.36 -7.28 -4.44
CA HIS A 254 -18.27 -8.10 -5.25
C HIS A 254 -19.74 -7.90 -4.90
N SER A 255 -20.09 -6.86 -4.13
CA SER A 255 -21.48 -6.58 -3.68
C SER A 255 -22.16 -7.78 -2.99
N ARG A 256 -21.38 -8.60 -2.26
CA ARG A 256 -21.88 -9.75 -1.47
C ARG A 256 -22.07 -9.39 0.00
N GLY A 257 -22.74 -8.26 0.27
CA GLY A 257 -22.86 -7.70 1.62
C GLY A 257 -23.48 -8.62 2.65
N LYS A 258 -24.50 -9.40 2.28
CA LYS A 258 -25.15 -10.35 3.22
C LYS A 258 -24.18 -11.42 3.71
N GLU A 259 -23.33 -11.92 2.84
CA GLU A 259 -22.31 -12.91 3.20
C GLU A 259 -21.17 -12.27 3.99
N ALA A 260 -20.80 -11.02 3.69
CA ALA A 260 -19.84 -10.28 4.49
C ALA A 260 -20.34 -10.06 5.93
N VAL A 261 -21.61 -9.70 6.10
CA VAL A 261 -22.24 -9.56 7.43
C VAL A 261 -22.29 -10.92 8.14
N GLY A 262 -22.64 -11.99 7.43
CA GLY A 262 -22.61 -13.36 7.99
C GLY A 262 -21.22 -13.77 8.47
N LEU A 263 -20.18 -13.59 7.64
CA LEU A 263 -18.79 -13.86 8.04
C LEU A 263 -18.35 -12.99 9.22
N PHE A 264 -18.78 -11.73 9.27
CA PHE A 264 -18.47 -10.84 10.38
C PHE A 264 -19.11 -11.34 11.70
N SER A 265 -20.34 -11.84 11.65
CA SER A 265 -20.95 -12.50 12.82
C SER A 265 -20.15 -13.73 13.26
N GLU A 266 -19.70 -14.57 12.32
CA GLU A 266 -18.83 -15.71 12.65
C GLU A 266 -17.48 -15.27 13.26
N MET A 267 -16.93 -14.14 12.83
CA MET A 267 -15.72 -13.56 13.43
C MET A 267 -15.97 -13.11 14.88
N LEU A 268 -17.12 -12.47 15.14
CA LEU A 268 -17.53 -12.04 16.49
C LEU A 268 -17.75 -13.21 17.45
N ASP A 269 -18.32 -14.32 16.95
CA ASP A 269 -18.50 -15.55 17.73
C ASP A 269 -17.19 -16.34 17.93
N GLY A 270 -16.15 -15.98 17.18
CA GLY A 270 -14.83 -16.59 17.21
C GLY A 270 -13.87 -15.98 18.26
N GLN A 271 -12.59 -16.34 18.13
CA GLN A 271 -11.51 -15.82 19.00
C GLN A 271 -10.80 -14.58 18.43
N THR A 272 -11.22 -14.08 17.28
CA THR A 272 -10.51 -13.00 16.56
C THR A 272 -11.27 -11.70 16.71
N GLU A 273 -10.72 -10.79 17.52
CA GLU A 273 -11.35 -9.49 17.76
C GLU A 273 -11.31 -8.59 16.50
N PRO A 274 -12.44 -7.99 16.10
CA PRO A 274 -12.48 -6.98 15.06
C PRO A 274 -11.62 -5.76 15.39
N ASN A 275 -10.96 -5.21 14.39
CA ASN A 275 -10.26 -3.93 14.51
C ASN A 275 -10.89 -2.85 13.62
N GLU A 276 -10.30 -1.65 13.65
CA GLU A 276 -10.68 -0.52 12.82
C GLU A 276 -10.95 -0.92 11.35
N ILE A 277 -10.00 -1.64 10.75
CA ILE A 277 -10.05 -2.05 9.35
C ILE A 277 -11.19 -3.06 9.11
N THR A 278 -11.47 -3.95 10.07
CA THR A 278 -12.59 -4.91 9.97
C THR A 278 -13.91 -4.20 9.77
N TYR A 279 -14.20 -3.17 10.57
CA TYR A 279 -15.44 -2.41 10.47
C TYR A 279 -15.54 -1.64 9.16
N ILE A 280 -14.45 -1.06 8.67
CA ILE A 280 -14.42 -0.42 7.35
C ILE A 280 -14.81 -1.42 6.25
N CYS A 281 -14.26 -2.64 6.27
CA CYS A 281 -14.57 -3.67 5.27
C CYS A 281 -16.06 -4.06 5.28
N VAL A 282 -16.63 -4.30 6.47
CA VAL A 282 -18.04 -4.72 6.59
C VAL A 282 -19.00 -3.57 6.26
N LEU A 283 -18.72 -2.34 6.72
CA LEU A 283 -19.54 -1.17 6.39
C LEU A 283 -19.50 -0.87 4.88
N SER A 284 -18.34 -1.04 4.23
CA SER A 284 -18.21 -0.95 2.77
C SER A 284 -19.06 -2.02 2.08
N ALA A 285 -19.09 -3.26 2.60
CA ALA A 285 -19.93 -4.32 2.07
C ALA A 285 -21.42 -4.00 2.19
N CYS A 286 -21.83 -3.42 3.32
CA CYS A 286 -23.19 -2.91 3.51
C CYS A 286 -23.50 -1.80 2.51
N SER A 287 -22.60 -0.83 2.32
CA SER A 287 -22.74 0.27 1.36
C SER A 287 -22.97 -0.24 -0.07
N HIS A 288 -22.10 -1.13 -0.53
CA HIS A 288 -22.16 -1.70 -1.90
C HIS A 288 -23.36 -2.61 -2.15
N SER A 289 -24.06 -3.03 -1.08
CA SER A 289 -25.21 -3.93 -1.15
C SER A 289 -26.51 -3.27 -0.68
N GLY A 290 -26.49 -2.00 -0.29
CA GLY A 290 -27.65 -1.25 0.21
C GLY A 290 -28.20 -1.75 1.54
N LEU A 291 -27.39 -2.40 2.39
CA LEU A 291 -27.82 -2.93 3.68
C LEU A 291 -27.80 -1.83 4.77
N VAL A 292 -28.74 -0.89 4.68
CA VAL A 292 -28.79 0.30 5.54
C VAL A 292 -28.89 -0.06 7.02
N GLU A 293 -29.84 -0.93 7.37
CA GLU A 293 -30.09 -1.30 8.77
C GLU A 293 -28.91 -2.02 9.39
N ASP A 294 -28.35 -3.00 8.68
CA ASP A 294 -27.17 -3.75 9.14
C ASP A 294 -25.97 -2.82 9.31
N GLY A 295 -25.69 -1.95 8.33
CA GLY A 295 -24.58 -0.99 8.41
C GLY A 295 -24.72 -0.02 9.60
N MET A 296 -25.93 0.50 9.83
CA MET A 296 -26.20 1.39 10.96
C MET A 296 -26.13 0.66 12.31
N GLN A 297 -26.49 -0.62 12.37
CA GLN A 297 -26.37 -1.43 13.58
C GLN A 297 -24.90 -1.76 13.87
N ILE A 298 -24.14 -2.21 12.87
CA ILE A 298 -22.71 -2.53 12.98
C ILE A 298 -21.92 -1.32 13.47
N PHE A 299 -22.17 -0.14 12.92
CA PHE A 299 -21.50 1.10 13.35
C PHE A 299 -21.81 1.45 14.82
N ARG A 300 -23.05 1.22 15.28
CA ARG A 300 -23.42 1.44 16.68
C ARG A 300 -22.73 0.45 17.62
N ASN A 301 -22.64 -0.81 17.21
CA ASN A 301 -22.00 -1.87 18.00
C ASN A 301 -20.49 -1.69 18.10
N MET A 302 -19.85 -1.16 17.04
CA MET A 302 -18.43 -0.82 17.05
C MET A 302 -18.02 0.02 18.26
N THR A 303 -18.78 1.08 18.56
CA THR A 303 -18.53 1.97 19.70
C THR A 303 -18.99 1.36 21.02
N LYS A 304 -20.15 0.69 21.04
CA LYS A 304 -20.79 0.25 22.29
C LYS A 304 -20.25 -1.06 22.85
N GLU A 305 -19.95 -2.02 21.98
CA GLU A 305 -19.63 -3.40 22.35
C GLU A 305 -18.14 -3.68 22.17
N SER A 306 -17.54 -3.19 21.09
CA SER A 306 -16.14 -3.49 20.74
C SER A 306 -15.14 -2.39 21.09
N ASN A 307 -15.61 -1.28 21.66
CA ASN A 307 -14.78 -0.14 22.10
C ASN A 307 -13.81 0.39 21.01
N VAL A 308 -14.19 0.26 19.73
CA VAL A 308 -13.43 0.80 18.59
C VAL A 308 -13.94 2.20 18.30
N VAL A 309 -13.03 3.18 18.31
CA VAL A 309 -13.38 4.59 18.10
C VAL A 309 -13.60 4.85 16.60
N PRO A 310 -14.76 5.42 16.19
CA PRO A 310 -15.00 5.78 14.80
C PRO A 310 -14.00 6.81 14.26
N THR A 311 -13.38 6.45 13.14
CA THR A 311 -12.54 7.35 12.32
C THR A 311 -13.32 7.91 11.14
N ALA A 312 -12.75 8.90 10.45
CA ALA A 312 -13.39 9.54 9.29
C ALA A 312 -13.79 8.54 8.19
N GLU A 313 -13.02 7.47 8.03
CA GLU A 313 -13.29 6.41 7.04
C GLU A 313 -14.58 5.62 7.34
N HIS A 314 -14.88 5.34 8.62
CA HIS A 314 -16.12 4.68 9.01
C HIS A 314 -17.35 5.56 8.73
N TYR A 315 -17.25 6.84 9.08
CA TYR A 315 -18.28 7.82 8.74
C TYR A 315 -18.45 7.94 7.22
N GLY A 316 -17.35 7.89 6.47
CA GLY A 316 -17.37 7.86 5.03
C GLY A 316 -18.15 6.67 4.46
N CYS A 317 -17.97 5.48 5.02
CA CYS A 317 -18.74 4.30 4.64
C CYS A 317 -20.24 4.46 4.90
N LEU A 318 -20.63 5.07 6.04
CA LEU A 318 -22.04 5.35 6.35
C LEU A 318 -22.64 6.41 5.42
N VAL A 319 -21.89 7.47 5.13
CA VAL A 319 -22.33 8.52 4.22
C VAL A 319 -22.52 7.95 2.83
N ASP A 320 -21.61 7.10 2.34
CA ASP A 320 -21.75 6.40 1.06
C ASP A 320 -22.99 5.47 1.07
N LEU A 321 -23.18 4.68 2.12
CA LEU A 321 -24.33 3.78 2.27
C LEU A 321 -25.67 4.53 2.19
N LEU A 322 -25.82 5.60 2.99
CA LEU A 322 -27.05 6.40 3.03
C LEU A 322 -27.24 7.19 1.74
N SER A 323 -26.16 7.72 1.17
CA SER A 323 -26.17 8.43 -0.11
C SER A 323 -26.64 7.51 -1.24
N ARG A 324 -26.13 6.27 -1.31
CA ARG A 324 -26.55 5.26 -2.29
C ARG A 324 -27.97 4.79 -2.06
N ALA A 325 -28.47 4.78 -0.83
CA ALA A 325 -29.86 4.43 -0.51
C ALA A 325 -30.86 5.58 -0.74
N GLY A 326 -30.39 6.80 -1.07
CA GLY A 326 -31.24 7.98 -1.25
C GLY A 326 -31.66 8.66 0.06
N LEU A 327 -31.09 8.27 1.19
CA LEU A 327 -31.35 8.83 2.52
C LEU A 327 -30.49 10.08 2.76
N LEU A 328 -30.63 11.08 1.88
CA LEU A 328 -29.70 12.20 1.77
C LEU A 328 -29.62 13.08 3.04
N TYR A 329 -30.77 13.31 3.69
CA TYR A 329 -30.81 14.11 4.92
C TYR A 329 -30.21 13.37 6.12
N GLU A 330 -30.32 12.04 6.17
CA GLU A 330 -29.64 11.23 7.17
C GLU A 330 -28.13 11.22 6.92
N ALA A 331 -27.69 11.09 5.67
CA ALA A 331 -26.29 11.21 5.28
C ALA A 331 -25.69 12.56 5.72
N LYS A 332 -26.43 13.66 5.50
CA LYS A 332 -26.05 15.00 5.99
C LYS A 332 -25.97 15.06 7.52
N HIS A 333 -26.90 14.43 8.23
CA HIS A 333 -26.88 14.37 9.69
C HIS A 333 -25.63 13.64 10.18
N ILE A 334 -25.28 12.50 9.57
CA ILE A 334 -24.06 11.75 9.88
C ILE A 334 -22.83 12.63 9.69
N LEU A 335 -22.69 13.34 8.56
CA LEU A 335 -21.60 14.28 8.31
C LEU A 335 -21.47 15.35 9.39
N LYS A 336 -22.59 15.93 9.82
CA LYS A 336 -22.60 16.97 10.87
C LYS A 336 -22.33 16.42 12.27
N SER A 337 -22.57 15.13 12.48
CA SER A 337 -22.35 14.46 13.78
C SER A 337 -20.91 13.97 13.97
N MET A 338 -20.05 14.11 12.96
CA MET A 338 -18.65 13.69 13.04
C MET A 338 -17.91 14.47 14.15
N PRO A 339 -17.15 13.80 15.03
CA PRO A 339 -16.34 14.47 16.05
C PRO A 339 -15.05 15.09 15.47
N MET A 340 -14.74 14.82 14.20
CA MET A 340 -13.65 15.39 13.43
C MET A 340 -14.17 16.18 12.22
N GLU A 341 -13.30 17.00 11.64
CA GLU A 341 -13.61 17.71 10.40
C GLU A 341 -13.86 16.71 9.26
N ALA A 342 -14.97 16.90 8.55
CA ALA A 342 -15.35 16.02 7.45
C ALA A 342 -14.60 16.42 6.18
N ASP A 343 -13.91 15.45 5.58
CA ASP A 343 -13.20 15.65 4.31
C ASP A 343 -14.14 16.12 3.20
N SER A 344 -13.61 16.97 2.30
CA SER A 344 -14.37 17.48 1.16
C SER A 344 -14.87 16.37 0.24
N SER A 345 -14.20 15.21 0.21
CA SER A 345 -14.63 14.00 -0.52
C SER A 345 -16.00 13.48 -0.06
N LEU A 346 -16.30 13.52 1.25
CA LEU A 346 -17.57 13.02 1.79
C LEU A 346 -18.73 13.94 1.43
N TRP A 347 -18.51 15.26 1.50
CA TRP A 347 -19.48 16.25 1.03
C TRP A 347 -19.72 16.14 -0.48
N ARG A 348 -18.68 15.86 -1.28
CA ARG A 348 -18.85 15.61 -2.73
C ARG A 348 -19.64 14.33 -3.01
N THR A 349 -19.47 13.30 -2.19
CA THR A 349 -20.26 12.05 -2.29
C THR A 349 -21.74 12.34 -2.09
N LEU A 350 -22.09 13.09 -1.04
CA LEU A 350 -23.47 13.52 -0.80
C LEU A 350 -24.00 14.43 -1.92
N LEU A 351 -23.19 15.36 -2.43
CA LEU A 351 -23.56 16.24 -3.55
C LEU A 351 -23.87 15.43 -4.81
N GLY A 352 -23.06 14.41 -5.11
CA GLY A 352 -23.28 13.48 -6.20
C GLY A 352 -24.59 12.72 -6.06
N ALA A 353 -24.92 12.27 -4.85
CA ALA A 353 -26.19 11.61 -4.56
C ALA A 353 -27.39 12.56 -4.68
N CYS A 354 -27.28 13.82 -4.24
CA CYS A 354 -28.32 14.83 -4.45
C CYS A 354 -28.62 15.01 -5.94
N ARG A 355 -27.60 14.96 -6.80
CA ARG A 355 -27.77 14.99 -8.27
C ARG A 355 -28.50 13.74 -8.78
N ILE A 356 -28.12 12.55 -8.31
CA ILE A 356 -28.72 11.27 -8.74
C ILE A 356 -30.20 11.21 -8.35
N TYR A 357 -30.53 11.61 -7.13
CA TYR A 357 -31.88 11.56 -6.57
C TYR A 357 -32.71 12.83 -6.83
N GLY A 358 -32.13 13.85 -7.49
CA GLY A 358 -32.83 15.07 -7.87
C GLY A 358 -33.14 16.04 -6.72
N ASP A 359 -32.48 15.93 -5.57
CA ASP A 359 -32.64 16.87 -4.45
C ASP A 359 -31.83 18.16 -4.70
N ILE A 360 -32.47 19.10 -5.39
CA ILE A 360 -31.87 20.39 -5.75
C ILE A 360 -31.59 21.24 -4.51
N ASN A 361 -32.44 21.18 -3.48
CA ASN A 361 -32.32 22.06 -2.32
C ASN A 361 -31.08 21.70 -1.50
N LEU A 362 -30.95 20.42 -1.14
CA LEU A 362 -29.78 19.93 -0.43
C LEU A 362 -28.53 20.01 -1.31
N GLY A 363 -28.66 19.71 -2.61
CA GLY A 363 -27.56 19.82 -3.56
C GLY A 363 -26.98 21.24 -3.66
N VAL A 364 -27.83 22.27 -3.68
CA VAL A 364 -27.38 23.66 -3.70
C VAL A 364 -26.71 24.06 -2.39
N GLU A 365 -27.25 23.62 -1.25
CA GLU A 365 -26.65 23.87 0.07
C GLU A 365 -25.23 23.29 0.16
N VAL A 366 -25.09 21.99 -0.13
CA VAL A 366 -23.81 21.28 -0.06
C VAL A 366 -22.82 21.81 -1.10
N GLY A 367 -23.28 22.09 -2.32
CA GLY A 367 -22.40 22.58 -3.39
C GLY A 367 -21.86 23.98 -3.11
N ARG A 368 -22.64 24.88 -2.51
CA ARG A 368 -22.15 26.20 -2.07
C ARG A 368 -21.12 26.07 -0.97
N PHE A 369 -21.39 25.24 0.04
CA PHE A 369 -20.44 24.95 1.11
C PHE A 369 -19.09 24.46 0.57
N LEU A 370 -19.10 23.54 -0.40
CA LEU A 370 -17.88 23.04 -1.05
C LEU A 370 -17.12 24.10 -1.88
N VAL A 371 -17.84 25.00 -2.54
CA VAL A 371 -17.23 26.12 -3.30
C VAL A 371 -16.59 27.14 -2.36
N ASP A 372 -17.14 27.32 -1.16
CA ASP A 372 -16.56 28.20 -0.14
C ASP A 372 -15.38 27.54 0.57
N LEU A 373 -15.46 26.22 0.84
CA LEU A 373 -14.40 25.44 1.47
C LEU A 373 -13.16 25.29 0.56
N GLU A 374 -13.36 25.04 -0.73
CA GLU A 374 -12.28 24.86 -1.70
C GLU A 374 -12.49 25.75 -2.95
N PRO A 375 -12.20 27.06 -2.84
CA PRO A 375 -12.48 28.03 -3.90
C PRO A 375 -11.78 27.75 -5.23
N LEU A 376 -10.67 27.01 -5.21
CA LEU A 376 -9.84 26.71 -6.38
C LEU A 376 -10.11 25.32 -6.99
N ASN A 377 -11.06 24.56 -6.46
CA ASN A 377 -11.39 23.24 -6.99
C ASN A 377 -12.51 23.35 -8.03
N ASP A 378 -12.18 23.17 -9.31
CA ASP A 378 -13.13 23.30 -10.41
C ASP A 378 -14.24 22.22 -10.39
N ALA A 379 -13.98 21.03 -9.84
CA ALA A 379 -14.95 19.95 -9.77
C ALA A 379 -16.19 20.32 -8.94
N ASN A 380 -16.02 21.09 -7.86
CA ASN A 380 -17.13 21.53 -6.99
C ASN A 380 -18.12 22.42 -7.75
N TYR A 381 -17.60 23.33 -8.58
CA TYR A 381 -18.42 24.19 -9.42
C TYR A 381 -19.13 23.41 -10.52
N VAL A 382 -18.44 22.43 -11.13
CA VAL A 382 -19.05 21.59 -12.17
C VAL A 382 -20.22 20.78 -11.59
N LEU A 383 -20.04 20.16 -10.42
CA LEU A 383 -21.12 19.41 -9.76
C LEU A 383 -22.30 20.31 -9.37
N LEU A 384 -22.04 21.48 -8.79
CA LEU A 384 -23.09 22.45 -8.45
C LEU A 384 -23.79 23.00 -9.70
N SER A 385 -23.04 23.28 -10.78
CA SER A 385 -23.60 23.71 -12.07
C SER A 385 -24.55 22.66 -12.64
N ASN A 386 -24.20 21.37 -12.54
CA ASN A 386 -25.04 20.30 -13.03
C ASN A 386 -26.35 20.20 -12.21
N ILE A 387 -26.29 20.40 -10.90
CA ILE A 387 -27.48 20.44 -10.04
C ILE A 387 -28.41 21.60 -10.41
N TYR A 388 -27.86 22.81 -10.64
CA TYR A 388 -28.66 23.93 -11.13
C TYR A 388 -29.30 23.62 -12.50
N ALA A 389 -28.56 22.99 -13.41
CA ALA A 389 -29.08 22.60 -14.71
C ALA A 389 -30.23 21.58 -14.60
N THR A 390 -30.09 20.55 -13.75
CA THR A 390 -31.17 19.59 -13.45
C THR A 390 -32.41 20.30 -12.89
N GLY A 391 -32.22 21.33 -12.06
CA GLY A 391 -33.29 22.17 -11.55
C GLY A 391 -33.83 23.23 -12.52
N SER A 392 -33.41 23.24 -13.79
CA SER A 392 -33.75 24.28 -14.78
C SER A 392 -33.41 25.72 -14.35
N ARG A 393 -32.45 25.88 -13.44
CA ARG A 393 -31.98 27.17 -12.90
C ARG A 393 -30.81 27.73 -13.74
N TRP A 394 -31.09 28.05 -15.01
CA TRP A 394 -30.07 28.48 -15.98
C TRP A 394 -29.36 29.79 -15.62
N ASP A 395 -30.04 30.69 -14.91
CA ASP A 395 -29.45 31.95 -14.42
C ASP A 395 -28.35 31.69 -13.38
N ASP A 396 -28.57 30.72 -12.48
CA ASP A 396 -27.58 30.29 -11.50
C ASP A 396 -26.39 29.60 -12.17
N VAL A 397 -26.61 28.79 -13.22
CA VAL A 397 -25.54 28.21 -14.04
C VAL A 397 -24.69 29.31 -14.67
N GLY A 398 -25.33 30.32 -15.27
CA GLY A 398 -24.64 31.47 -15.86
C GLY A 398 -23.82 32.25 -14.84
N SER A 399 -24.37 32.47 -13.65
CA SER A 399 -23.71 33.16 -12.54
C SER A 399 -22.52 32.38 -12.00
N LEU A 400 -22.66 31.06 -11.83
CA LEU A 400 -21.59 30.18 -11.37
C LEU A 400 -20.44 30.09 -12.37
N ARG A 401 -20.72 30.06 -13.68
CA ARG A 401 -19.69 30.11 -14.73
C ARG A 401 -18.91 31.43 -14.73
N LYS A 402 -19.58 32.55 -14.47
CA LYS A 402 -18.90 33.85 -14.30
C LYS A 402 -17.99 33.83 -13.09
N LEU A 403 -18.43 33.25 -11.98
CA LEU A 403 -17.62 33.10 -10.76
C LEU A 403 -16.38 32.22 -11.00
N MET A 404 -16.51 31.09 -11.70
CA MET A 404 -15.38 30.24 -12.09
C MET A 404 -14.34 31.04 -12.89
N LYS A 405 -14.78 31.77 -13.93
CA LYS A 405 -13.89 32.60 -14.76
C LYS A 405 -13.20 33.70 -13.95
N ALA A 406 -13.93 34.36 -13.05
CA ALA A 406 -13.37 35.40 -12.18
C ALA A 406 -12.29 34.86 -11.24
N ARG A 407 -12.38 33.58 -10.86
CA ARG A 407 -11.38 32.87 -10.03
C ARG A 407 -10.28 32.19 -10.87
N GLY A 408 -10.24 32.42 -12.20
CA GLY A 408 -9.23 31.82 -13.09
C GLY A 408 -9.40 30.31 -13.31
N LEU A 409 -10.55 29.74 -12.92
CA LEU A 409 -10.82 28.32 -13.09
C LEU A 409 -11.41 28.05 -14.47
N ASN A 410 -10.82 27.09 -15.17
CA ASN A 410 -11.35 26.56 -16.40
C ASN A 410 -11.81 25.12 -16.16
N LYS A 411 -13.00 24.77 -16.68
CA LYS A 411 -13.46 23.38 -16.71
C LYS A 411 -12.43 22.56 -17.49
N ARG A 412 -11.81 21.58 -16.84
CA ARG A 412 -11.00 20.59 -17.56
C ARG A 412 -11.95 19.74 -18.42
N PRO A 413 -11.81 19.74 -19.76
CA PRO A 413 -12.60 18.85 -20.58
C PRO A 413 -12.26 17.39 -20.22
N GLY A 414 -13.27 16.52 -20.18
CA GLY A 414 -13.02 15.09 -19.95
C GLY A 414 -12.20 14.54 -21.11
N CYS A 415 -11.20 13.71 -20.82
CA CYS A 415 -10.45 12.99 -21.84
C CYS A 415 -10.64 11.48 -21.67
N SER A 416 -10.70 10.77 -22.79
CA SER A 416 -10.54 9.31 -22.86
C SER A 416 -9.40 8.99 -23.81
N SER A 417 -8.68 7.90 -23.58
CA SER A 417 -7.62 7.46 -24.48
C SER A 417 -7.74 5.96 -24.76
N ILE A 418 -7.36 5.58 -25.97
CA ILE A 418 -7.29 4.17 -26.40
C ILE A 418 -5.97 3.95 -27.14
N GLU A 419 -5.31 2.84 -26.87
CA GLU A 419 -4.14 2.41 -27.64
C GLU A 419 -4.59 1.45 -28.76
N LEU A 420 -4.29 1.81 -30.01
CA LEU A 420 -4.53 0.99 -31.18
C LEU A 420 -3.21 0.83 -31.94
N ASN A 421 -2.77 -0.41 -32.13
CA ASN A 421 -1.54 -0.75 -32.85
C ASN A 421 -0.29 0.01 -32.36
N GLY A 422 -0.16 0.23 -31.04
CA GLY A 422 0.97 0.94 -30.45
C GLY A 422 0.90 2.47 -30.52
N VAL A 423 -0.22 3.05 -30.99
CA VAL A 423 -0.47 4.49 -31.00
C VAL A 423 -1.58 4.82 -30.01
N ALA A 424 -1.31 5.73 -29.07
CA ALA A 424 -2.32 6.25 -28.16
C ALA A 424 -3.14 7.35 -28.86
N HIS A 425 -4.44 7.12 -28.98
CA HIS A 425 -5.41 8.09 -29.47
C HIS A 425 -6.12 8.71 -28.27
N GLU A 426 -5.97 10.02 -28.07
CA GLU A 426 -6.66 10.77 -27.03
C GLU A 426 -7.86 11.51 -27.62
N PHE A 427 -9.00 11.41 -26.93
CA PHE A 427 -10.27 12.04 -27.28
C PHE A 427 -10.66 12.98 -26.15
N ILE A 428 -10.62 14.28 -26.42
CA ILE A 428 -10.99 15.31 -25.46
C ILE A 428 -12.43 15.75 -25.75
N ALA A 429 -13.25 15.90 -24.71
CA ALA A 429 -14.66 16.29 -24.85
C ALA A 429 -14.79 17.66 -25.56
N GLY A 430 -15.40 17.65 -26.76
CA GLY A 430 -15.55 18.82 -27.62
C GLY A 430 -14.36 19.09 -28.57
N ASP A 431 -13.34 18.23 -28.56
CA ASP A 431 -12.22 18.29 -29.51
C ASP A 431 -12.54 17.50 -30.79
N ASN A 432 -12.24 18.11 -31.93
CA ASN A 432 -12.38 17.51 -33.27
C ASN A 432 -11.02 17.34 -33.97
N SER A 433 -9.91 17.48 -33.25
CA SER A 433 -8.55 17.44 -33.77
C SER A 433 -8.15 16.08 -34.36
N HIS A 434 -8.82 14.99 -33.97
CA HIS A 434 -8.53 13.66 -34.49
C HIS A 434 -8.76 13.60 -36.03
N PRO A 435 -7.82 13.07 -36.83
CA PRO A 435 -7.94 13.05 -38.30
C PRO A 435 -9.22 12.35 -38.82
N GLN A 436 -9.75 11.41 -38.04
CA GLN A 436 -10.98 10.66 -38.34
C GLN A 436 -12.17 11.06 -37.45
N SER A 437 -12.12 12.22 -36.79
CA SER A 437 -13.17 12.66 -35.85
C SER A 437 -14.58 12.60 -36.45
N ARG A 438 -14.72 13.00 -37.72
CA ARG A 438 -15.99 12.96 -38.44
C ARG A 438 -16.55 11.54 -38.60
N ASP A 439 -15.71 10.58 -38.95
CA ASP A 439 -16.12 9.18 -39.17
C ASP A 439 -16.47 8.52 -37.83
N ILE A 440 -15.69 8.81 -36.78
CA ILE A 440 -15.95 8.32 -35.41
C ILE A 440 -17.28 8.87 -34.89
N CYS A 441 -17.53 10.17 -35.05
CA CYS A 441 -18.79 10.80 -34.64
C CYS A 441 -20.00 10.24 -35.42
N GLN A 442 -19.85 10.02 -36.73
CA GLN A 442 -20.89 9.41 -37.56
C GLN A 442 -21.22 7.99 -37.08
N LEU A 443 -20.20 7.16 -36.80
CA LEU A 443 -20.38 5.81 -36.28
C LEU A 443 -21.05 5.81 -34.90
N LEU A 444 -20.67 6.73 -34.01
CA LEU A 444 -21.31 6.89 -32.71
C LEU A 444 -22.79 7.24 -32.83
N ILE A 445 -23.17 8.12 -33.76
CA ILE A 445 -24.57 8.45 -34.06
C ILE A 445 -25.33 7.24 -34.59
N GLU A 446 -24.73 6.47 -35.50
CA GLU A 446 -25.33 5.23 -36.03
C GLU A 446 -25.55 4.19 -34.94
N MET A 447 -24.55 3.99 -34.06
CA MET A 447 -24.65 3.10 -32.91
C MET A 447 -25.73 3.58 -31.92
N ALA A 448 -25.76 4.86 -31.58
CA ALA A 448 -26.76 5.43 -30.68
C ALA A 448 -28.19 5.26 -31.22
N ASN A 449 -28.38 5.49 -32.52
CA ASN A 449 -29.66 5.27 -33.22
C ASN A 449 -30.07 3.79 -33.27
N HIS A 450 -29.11 2.86 -33.34
CA HIS A 450 -29.39 1.44 -33.23
C HIS A 450 -29.83 1.06 -31.81
N PHE A 451 -29.13 1.57 -30.78
CA PHE A 451 -29.46 1.27 -29.38
C PHE A 451 -30.79 1.88 -28.91
N SER A 452 -31.16 3.07 -29.41
CA SER A 452 -32.45 3.70 -29.10
C SER A 452 -33.63 2.96 -29.74
N ARG A 453 -33.46 2.36 -30.92
CA ARG A 453 -34.47 1.49 -31.55
C ARG A 453 -34.73 0.21 -30.76
N ASP A 454 -33.72 -0.36 -30.11
CA ASP A 454 -33.85 -1.59 -29.31
C ASP A 454 -34.41 -1.36 -27.90
N ARG A 455 -34.33 -0.13 -27.35
CA ARG A 455 -34.77 0.20 -25.98
C ARG A 455 -35.95 1.16 -25.85
N GLY A 456 -36.37 1.84 -26.93
CA GLY A 456 -37.54 2.73 -26.93
C GLY A 456 -37.32 4.12 -26.35
N ASP A 457 -36.08 4.49 -25.99
CA ASP A 457 -35.72 5.82 -25.46
C ASP A 457 -34.91 6.64 -26.47
N ASP A 458 -35.27 7.92 -26.66
CA ASP A 458 -34.57 8.85 -27.57
C ASP A 458 -33.31 9.44 -26.91
N LEU A 459 -32.16 8.82 -27.21
CA LEU A 459 -30.84 9.21 -26.68
C LEU A 459 -30.16 10.34 -27.48
N SER A 460 -30.81 10.88 -28.53
CA SER A 460 -30.24 11.90 -29.40
C SER A 460 -29.95 13.24 -28.71
N GLN A 461 -30.49 13.47 -27.51
CA GLN A 461 -30.26 14.70 -26.73
C GLN A 461 -28.96 14.71 -25.91
N TYR A 462 -28.21 13.60 -25.89
CA TYR A 462 -27.01 13.43 -25.05
C TYR A 462 -25.67 13.43 -25.83
N ILE A 463 -25.72 13.60 -27.15
CA ILE A 463 -24.58 13.75 -28.06
C ILE A 463 -24.54 15.21 -28.51
#